data_AF-A0A933HLT8-F1
#
_entry.id   AF-A0A933HLT8-F1
#
_cell.length_a   1.000
_cell.length_b   1.000
_cell.length_c   1.000
_cell.angle_alpha   90.00
_cell.angle_beta   90.00
_cell.angle_gamma   90.00
#
_symmetry.space_group_name_H-M   'P 1'
#
loop_
_entity.id
_entity.type
_entity.pdbx_description
1 polymer ?
#
loop_
_entity_poly.entity_id
_entity_poly.type
_entity_poly.pdbx_seq_one_letter_code
_entity_poly.pdbx_strand_id
1 'polypeptide(L)'
;MFVTLGYLGSHYASAQCNFQARSLTEATPQEIATAATQYTCTQFNAAGETRVRLSRRVNDSDLLELGLHPENICRDQPLYLVIVQGNFTSKLERRGKEIKYKYVSYVFDLTTGNPISWATSQNGGAFRKILDDATLPDDPVMVPPELLTPDARIEQSLAKTREAESNHIQRPVCGSNLPAPTRAP
;
A
#
# COMPACT_ATOMS: atom_id res chain seq x y z
N MET A 1 10.40 -47.49 -3.65
CA MET A 1 10.68 -46.12 -3.14
C MET A 1 9.85 -45.18 -4.00
N PHE A 2 8.68 -44.74 -3.52
CA PHE A 2 7.75 -43.89 -4.28
C PHE A 2 7.94 -42.45 -3.85
N VAL A 3 8.29 -41.57 -4.79
CA VAL A 3 8.37 -40.13 -4.58
C VAL A 3 6.97 -39.56 -4.75
N THR A 4 6.30 -39.24 -3.65
CA THR A 4 5.04 -38.49 -3.68
C THR A 4 5.35 -37.03 -3.99
N LEU A 5 5.10 -36.62 -5.23
CA LEU A 5 4.99 -35.21 -5.63
C LEU A 5 3.75 -34.62 -4.93
N GLY A 6 3.98 -33.96 -3.79
CA GLY A 6 2.97 -33.17 -3.12
C GLY A 6 2.60 -31.96 -3.96
N TYR A 7 1.44 -32.01 -4.60
CA TYR A 7 0.81 -30.82 -5.17
C TYR A 7 0.54 -29.83 -4.03
N LEU A 8 1.28 -28.72 -4.01
CA LEU A 8 0.89 -27.53 -3.27
C LEU A 8 -0.41 -27.02 -3.92
N GLY A 9 -1.54 -27.40 -3.33
CA GLY A 9 -2.83 -26.84 -3.70
C GLY A 9 -2.76 -25.34 -3.53
N SER A 10 -2.91 -24.59 -4.62
CA SER A 10 -3.22 -23.17 -4.56
C SER A 10 -4.47 -23.02 -3.70
N HIS A 11 -4.30 -22.54 -2.47
CA HIS A 11 -5.40 -22.21 -1.60
C HIS A 11 -6.11 -20.99 -2.18
N TYR A 12 -7.10 -21.22 -3.03
CA TYR A 12 -8.04 -20.21 -3.52
C TYR A 12 -8.99 -19.85 -2.37
N ALA A 13 -8.52 -19.04 -1.43
CA ALA A 13 -9.37 -18.48 -0.40
C ALA A 13 -10.08 -17.24 -0.96
N SER A 14 -11.41 -17.26 -1.03
CA SER A 14 -12.16 -16.01 -1.01
C SER A 14 -11.77 -15.29 0.29
N ALA A 15 -11.18 -14.10 0.17
CA ALA A 15 -10.73 -13.36 1.35
C ALA A 15 -11.94 -13.07 2.24
N GLN A 16 -12.01 -13.71 3.41
CA GLN A 16 -13.02 -13.37 4.41
C GLN A 16 -12.77 -11.94 4.88
N CYS A 17 -13.75 -11.06 4.78
CA CYS A 17 -13.57 -9.62 5.03
C CYS A 17 -13.65 -9.27 6.53
N ASN A 18 -12.94 -10.03 7.36
CA ASN A 18 -12.94 -9.90 8.82
C ASN A 18 -11.54 -9.53 9.32
N PHE A 19 -11.03 -8.38 8.86
CA PHE A 19 -9.80 -7.85 9.39
C PHE A 19 -10.01 -7.39 10.84
N GLN A 20 -9.16 -7.87 11.74
CA GLN A 20 -9.10 -7.42 13.12
C GLN A 20 -7.66 -7.08 13.46
N ALA A 21 -7.43 -5.82 13.82
CA ALA A 21 -6.12 -5.37 14.27
C ALA A 21 -5.74 -6.09 15.57
N ARG A 22 -4.59 -6.75 15.56
CA ARG A 22 -3.99 -7.44 16.70
C ARG A 22 -2.48 -7.51 16.48
N SER A 23 -1.68 -7.63 17.54
CA SER A 23 -0.24 -7.86 17.36
C SER A 23 0.02 -9.05 16.43
N LEU A 24 0.96 -8.83 15.51
CA LEU A 24 1.45 -9.77 14.51
C LEU A 24 2.96 -10.04 14.68
N THR A 25 3.57 -9.68 15.81
CA THR A 25 5.02 -9.85 16.04
C THR A 25 5.47 -11.30 15.90
N GLU A 26 4.66 -12.22 16.42
CA GLU A 26 4.86 -13.68 16.37
C GLU A 26 4.12 -14.35 15.19
N ALA A 27 3.45 -13.57 14.35
CA ALA A 27 2.70 -14.13 13.23
C ALA A 27 3.64 -14.66 12.14
N THR A 28 3.23 -15.77 11.54
CA THR A 28 3.89 -16.32 10.37
C THR A 28 3.67 -15.43 9.13
N PRO A 29 4.54 -15.50 8.11
CA PRO A 29 4.33 -14.83 6.83
C PRO A 29 2.95 -15.09 6.20
N GLN A 30 2.41 -16.31 6.36
CA GLN A 30 1.11 -16.72 5.85
C GLN A 30 -0.04 -16.02 6.59
N GLU A 31 0.07 -15.87 7.91
CA GLU A 31 -0.93 -15.15 8.71
C GLU A 31 -0.93 -13.66 8.41
N ILE A 32 0.24 -13.04 8.21
CA ILE A 32 0.35 -11.62 7.84
C ILE A 32 -0.21 -11.41 6.43
N ALA A 33 0.10 -12.29 5.48
CA ALA A 33 -0.48 -12.30 4.15
C ALA A 33 -2.02 -12.43 4.19
N THR A 34 -2.54 -13.27 5.09
CA THR A 34 -3.97 -13.40 5.32
C THR A 34 -4.54 -12.09 5.87
N ALA A 35 -3.94 -11.50 6.91
CA ALA A 35 -4.37 -10.20 7.44
C ALA A 35 -4.40 -9.10 6.37
N ALA A 36 -3.41 -9.06 5.48
CA ALA A 36 -3.37 -8.11 4.35
C ALA A 36 -4.52 -8.30 3.36
N THR A 37 -4.84 -9.54 2.99
CA THR A 37 -5.98 -9.81 2.09
C THR A 37 -7.33 -9.50 2.74
N GLN A 38 -7.47 -9.79 4.04
CA GLN A 38 -8.66 -9.41 4.82
C GLN A 38 -8.80 -7.89 4.88
N TYR A 39 -7.71 -7.16 5.17
CA TYR A 39 -7.70 -5.70 5.18
C TYR A 39 -8.05 -5.12 3.80
N THR A 40 -7.49 -5.70 2.73
CA THR A 40 -7.82 -5.33 1.34
C THR A 40 -9.31 -5.42 1.10
N CYS A 41 -9.97 -6.50 1.53
CA CYS A 41 -11.41 -6.62 1.36
C CYS A 41 -12.21 -5.56 2.13
N THR A 42 -11.70 -5.02 3.26
CA THR A 42 -12.40 -3.93 3.95
C THR A 42 -12.38 -2.63 3.14
N GLN A 43 -11.27 -2.35 2.45
CA GLN A 43 -11.03 -1.08 1.75
C GLN A 43 -11.48 -1.09 0.28
N PHE A 44 -11.42 -2.25 -0.38
CA PHE A 44 -11.66 -2.40 -1.80
C PHE A 44 -12.77 -3.41 -2.07
N ASN A 45 -13.53 -3.18 -3.13
CA ASN A 45 -14.30 -4.24 -3.77
C ASN A 45 -13.31 -5.08 -4.58
N ALA A 46 -13.29 -6.39 -4.35
CA ALA A 46 -12.46 -7.32 -5.11
C ALA A 46 -13.34 -8.16 -6.02
N ALA A 47 -12.98 -8.23 -7.31
CA ALA A 47 -13.60 -9.12 -8.27
C ALA A 47 -12.64 -10.26 -8.65
N GLY A 48 -13.09 -11.50 -8.59
CA GLY A 48 -12.27 -12.65 -8.94
C GLY A 48 -11.17 -12.97 -7.93
N GLU A 49 -10.05 -13.50 -8.40
CA GLU A 49 -8.99 -14.06 -7.56
C GLU A 49 -8.08 -12.97 -6.96
N THR A 50 -7.77 -13.11 -5.67
CA THR A 50 -6.80 -12.29 -4.95
C THR A 50 -5.59 -13.14 -4.58
N ARG A 51 -4.38 -12.66 -4.87
CA ARG A 51 -3.12 -13.39 -4.70
C ARG A 51 -2.09 -12.52 -4.00
N VAL A 52 -1.35 -13.07 -3.04
CA VAL A 52 -0.22 -12.35 -2.45
C VAL A 52 1.02 -12.57 -3.31
N ARG A 53 1.62 -11.49 -3.80
CA ARG A 53 2.81 -11.49 -4.68
C ARG A 53 4.11 -11.29 -3.93
N LEU A 54 4.05 -10.61 -2.78
CA LEU A 54 5.20 -10.39 -1.91
C LEU A 54 4.71 -10.41 -0.46
N SER A 55 5.50 -11.02 0.43
CA SER A 55 5.29 -11.04 1.87
C SER A 55 6.68 -11.15 2.51
N ARG A 56 7.20 -10.05 3.08
CA ARG A 56 8.51 -10.06 3.74
C ARG A 56 8.64 -9.03 4.86
N ARG A 57 9.54 -9.31 5.80
CA ARG A 57 10.01 -8.31 6.76
C ARG A 57 10.81 -7.23 6.03
N VAL A 58 10.70 -6.01 6.52
CA VAL A 58 11.43 -4.84 6.02
C VAL A 58 11.85 -3.99 7.21
N ASN A 59 12.93 -3.25 7.06
CA ASN A 59 13.34 -2.19 7.98
C ASN A 59 13.04 -0.80 7.37
N ASP A 60 13.24 0.27 8.15
CA ASP A 60 13.02 1.65 7.70
C ASP A 60 13.88 2.01 6.45
N SER A 61 15.16 1.63 6.44
CA SER A 61 16.03 1.88 5.28
C SER A 61 15.57 1.15 4.01
N ASP A 62 15.06 -0.08 4.12
CA ASP A 62 14.53 -0.82 2.97
C ASP A 62 13.37 -0.05 2.33
N LEU A 63 12.50 0.56 3.15
CA LEU A 63 11.34 1.29 2.66
C LEU A 63 11.76 2.53 1.85
N LEU A 64 12.76 3.27 2.34
CA LEU A 64 13.33 4.42 1.62
C LEU A 64 13.91 4.00 0.27
N GLU A 65 14.67 2.92 0.22
CA GLU A 65 15.23 2.40 -1.04
C GLU A 65 14.16 1.97 -2.03
N LEU A 66 13.00 1.53 -1.53
CA LEU A 66 11.84 1.13 -2.32
C LEU A 66 10.92 2.31 -2.68
N GLY A 67 11.27 3.53 -2.25
CA GLY A 67 10.47 4.74 -2.47
C GLY A 67 9.20 4.81 -1.62
N LEU A 68 9.08 3.95 -0.60
CA LEU A 68 7.98 3.95 0.35
C LEU A 68 8.35 4.84 1.54
N HIS A 69 7.48 5.81 1.85
CA HIS A 69 7.72 6.78 2.91
C HIS A 69 6.56 6.76 3.91
N PRO A 70 6.43 5.71 4.75
CA PRO A 70 5.44 5.73 5.81
C PRO A 70 5.69 6.91 6.75
N GLU A 71 4.64 7.64 7.05
CA GLU A 71 4.69 8.62 8.12
C GLU A 71 4.75 7.88 9.46
N ASN A 72 5.47 8.45 10.43
CA ASN A 72 5.40 8.05 11.84
C ASN A 72 5.99 6.65 12.16
N ILE A 73 7.02 6.22 11.42
CA ILE A 73 7.79 5.01 11.79
C ILE A 73 8.63 5.30 13.03
N CYS A 74 8.51 4.43 14.02
CA CYS A 74 9.37 4.44 15.18
C CYS A 74 10.65 3.65 14.92
N ARG A 75 11.77 4.11 15.50
CA ARG A 75 13.03 3.36 15.43
C ARG A 75 12.83 1.95 15.99
N ASP A 76 13.37 0.96 15.30
CA ASP A 76 13.31 -0.47 15.66
C ASP A 76 11.90 -1.08 15.66
N GLN A 77 10.92 -0.40 15.06
CA GLN A 77 9.57 -0.95 14.90
C GLN A 77 9.61 -2.15 13.93
N PRO A 78 9.02 -3.30 14.30
CA PRO A 78 9.01 -4.47 13.44
C PRO A 78 8.02 -4.24 12.29
N LEU A 79 8.53 -4.05 11.08
CA LEU A 79 7.72 -3.77 9.89
C LEU A 79 7.62 -4.97 8.95
N TYR A 80 6.52 -5.02 8.21
CA TYR A 80 6.27 -6.09 7.25
C TYR A 80 5.57 -5.57 5.99
N LEU A 81 6.15 -5.85 4.83
CA LEU A 81 5.63 -5.44 3.53
C LEU A 81 4.87 -6.60 2.87
N VAL A 82 3.64 -6.33 2.47
CA VAL A 82 2.82 -7.25 1.69
C VAL A 82 2.35 -6.57 0.42
N ILE A 83 2.43 -7.26 -0.72
CA ILE A 83 1.79 -6.83 -1.98
C ILE A 83 0.74 -7.85 -2.37
N VAL A 84 -0.48 -7.37 -2.52
CA VAL A 84 -1.65 -8.13 -2.92
C VAL A 84 -2.01 -7.76 -4.35
N GLN A 85 -2.20 -8.76 -5.20
CA GLN A 85 -2.66 -8.63 -6.58
C GLN A 85 -4.10 -9.11 -6.70
N GLY A 86 -4.91 -8.43 -7.49
CA GLY A 86 -6.30 -8.81 -7.78
C GLY A 86 -6.92 -7.86 -8.80
N ASN A 87 -8.25 -7.74 -8.76
CA ASN A 87 -9.00 -6.74 -9.52
C ASN A 87 -9.82 -5.94 -8.51
N PHE A 88 -9.30 -4.77 -8.14
CA PHE A 88 -9.78 -3.98 -7.02
C PHE A 88 -10.41 -2.69 -7.49
N THR A 89 -11.49 -2.29 -6.84
CA THR A 89 -12.06 -0.95 -6.99
C THR A 89 -12.28 -0.31 -5.63
N SER A 90 -12.00 0.98 -5.51
CA SER A 90 -12.06 1.67 -4.21
C SER A 90 -13.50 1.80 -3.74
N LYS A 91 -13.78 1.44 -2.48
CA LYS A 91 -15.12 1.65 -1.90
C LYS A 91 -15.44 3.11 -1.58
N LEU A 92 -14.42 3.97 -1.52
CA LEU A 92 -14.53 5.36 -1.07
C LEU A 92 -14.78 6.37 -2.21
N GLU A 93 -14.95 5.92 -3.45
CA GLU A 93 -15.11 6.82 -4.59
C GLU A 93 -16.47 7.52 -4.60
N ARG A 94 -16.49 8.74 -4.06
CA ARG A 94 -17.66 9.62 -3.93
C ARG A 94 -18.05 10.38 -5.21
N ARG A 95 -17.34 10.23 -6.34
CA ARG A 95 -17.48 11.15 -7.50
C ARG A 95 -17.40 10.50 -8.90
N GLY A 96 -17.98 9.32 -9.06
CA GLY A 96 -18.52 8.89 -10.36
C GLY A 96 -17.55 8.30 -11.40
N LYS A 97 -16.27 8.08 -11.08
CA LYS A 97 -15.38 7.28 -11.93
C LYS A 97 -14.71 6.19 -11.10
N GLU A 98 -15.08 4.95 -11.39
CA GLU A 98 -14.48 3.77 -10.77
C GLU A 98 -13.02 3.63 -11.21
N ILE A 99 -12.07 3.76 -10.28
CA ILE A 99 -10.66 3.48 -10.56
C ILE A 99 -10.36 2.03 -10.21
N LYS A 100 -9.81 1.31 -11.21
CA LYS A 100 -9.42 -0.09 -11.08
C LYS A 100 -7.94 -0.20 -10.75
N TYR A 101 -7.64 -0.95 -9.70
CA TYR A 101 -6.28 -1.28 -9.28
C TYR A 101 -6.04 -2.77 -9.45
N LYS A 102 -4.84 -3.14 -9.90
CA LYS A 102 -4.41 -4.54 -9.92
C LYS A 102 -3.59 -4.94 -8.73
N TYR A 103 -2.94 -3.98 -8.08
CA TYR A 103 -2.04 -4.23 -6.97
C TYR A 103 -2.29 -3.24 -5.84
N VAL A 104 -2.16 -3.73 -4.62
CA VAL A 104 -2.17 -2.94 -3.38
C VAL A 104 -1.01 -3.39 -2.52
N SER A 105 -0.21 -2.46 -2.02
CA SER A 105 0.84 -2.73 -1.05
C SER A 105 0.43 -2.25 0.33
N TYR A 106 0.88 -2.95 1.36
CA TYR A 106 0.72 -2.56 2.76
C TYR A 106 2.05 -2.68 3.48
N VAL A 107 2.41 -1.66 4.24
CA VAL A 107 3.43 -1.74 5.29
C VAL A 107 2.70 -1.86 6.61
N PHE A 108 2.80 -3.04 7.23
CA PHE A 108 2.27 -3.31 8.56
C PHE A 108 3.28 -2.94 9.63
N ASP A 109 2.79 -2.29 10.68
CA ASP A 109 3.41 -2.34 12.00
C ASP A 109 3.01 -3.65 12.67
N LEU A 110 3.97 -4.55 12.91
CA LEU A 110 3.68 -5.84 13.52
C LEU A 110 3.31 -5.74 14.99
N THR A 111 3.67 -4.66 15.69
CA THR A 111 3.30 -4.48 17.11
C THR A 111 1.80 -4.24 17.26
N THR A 112 1.21 -3.40 16.42
CA THR A 112 -0.23 -3.11 16.44
C THR A 112 -1.04 -4.00 15.49
N GLY A 113 -0.39 -4.57 14.49
CA GLY A 113 -1.01 -5.30 13.38
C GLY A 113 -1.78 -4.42 12.41
N ASN A 114 -1.59 -3.10 12.46
CA ASN A 114 -2.24 -2.17 11.55
C ASN A 114 -1.32 -1.83 10.36
N PRO A 115 -1.88 -1.65 9.16
CA PRO A 115 -1.18 -0.97 8.09
C PRO A 115 -0.90 0.48 8.49
N ILE A 116 0.36 0.88 8.46
CA ILE A 116 0.79 2.27 8.69
C ILE A 116 1.01 3.03 7.39
N SER A 117 1.12 2.30 6.27
CA SER A 117 1.16 2.88 4.92
C SER A 117 0.61 1.89 3.91
N TRP A 118 0.07 2.41 2.82
CA TRP A 118 -0.39 1.63 1.68
C TRP A 118 -0.23 2.42 0.39
N ALA A 119 -0.13 1.70 -0.71
CA ALA A 119 -0.12 2.28 -2.06
C ALA A 119 -0.90 1.37 -3.00
N THR A 120 -1.36 1.92 -4.12
CA THR A 120 -2.06 1.17 -5.16
C THR A 120 -1.41 1.36 -6.52
N SER A 121 -1.63 0.41 -7.40
CA SER A 121 -1.13 0.46 -8.77
C SER A 121 -2.13 -0.22 -9.71
N GLN A 122 -2.41 0.41 -10.84
CA GLN A 122 -3.35 -0.10 -11.84
C GLN A 122 -2.75 -1.25 -12.64
N ASN A 123 -1.44 -1.22 -12.85
CA ASN A 123 -0.71 -2.10 -13.76
C ASN A 123 0.47 -2.82 -13.11
N GLY A 124 0.91 -2.37 -11.94
CA GLY A 124 2.07 -2.89 -11.21
C GLY A 124 3.34 -2.05 -11.40
N GLY A 125 3.31 -1.01 -12.24
CA GLY A 125 4.47 -0.17 -12.55
C GLY A 125 5.13 0.42 -11.30
N ALA A 126 4.32 0.95 -10.37
CA ALA A 126 4.82 1.46 -9.09
C ALA A 126 5.52 0.38 -8.22
N PHE A 127 5.23 -0.90 -8.45
CA PHE A 127 5.80 -2.03 -7.70
C PHE A 127 6.89 -2.79 -8.46
N ARG A 128 7.28 -2.35 -9.66
CA ARG A 128 8.28 -3.00 -10.52
C ARG A 128 9.57 -3.31 -9.78
N LYS A 129 10.15 -2.31 -9.09
CA LYS A 129 11.39 -2.45 -8.32
C LYS A 129 11.20 -3.36 -7.10
N ILE A 130 10.05 -3.28 -6.44
CA ILE A 130 9.76 -4.03 -5.20
C ILE A 130 9.53 -5.52 -5.49
N LEU A 131 8.89 -5.83 -6.62
CA LEU A 131 8.60 -7.19 -7.07
C LEU A 131 9.73 -7.81 -7.91
N ASP A 132 10.77 -7.04 -8.22
CA ASP A 132 11.86 -7.43 -9.14
C ASP A 132 11.33 -7.98 -10.48
N ASP A 133 10.30 -7.31 -11.03
CA ASP A 133 9.58 -7.76 -12.23
C ASP A 133 9.54 -6.66 -13.28
N ALA A 134 10.57 -6.61 -14.13
CA ALA A 134 10.71 -5.63 -15.20
C ALA A 134 9.61 -5.71 -16.28
N THR A 135 8.80 -6.77 -16.29
CA THR A 135 7.72 -6.95 -17.29
C THR A 135 6.44 -6.20 -16.91
N LEU A 136 6.34 -5.70 -15.68
CA LEU A 136 5.16 -4.96 -15.23
C LEU A 136 5.01 -3.64 -16.01
N PRO A 137 3.83 -3.36 -16.60
CA PRO A 137 3.60 -2.13 -17.35
C PRO A 137 3.56 -0.90 -16.44
N ASP A 138 3.89 0.27 -16.99
CA ASP A 138 3.76 1.54 -16.28
C ASP A 138 2.30 1.82 -15.91
N ASP A 139 2.12 2.52 -14.79
CA ASP A 139 0.81 3.04 -14.40
C ASP A 139 0.45 4.26 -15.26
N PRO A 140 -0.84 4.43 -15.62
CA PRO A 140 -1.24 5.61 -16.36
C PRO A 140 -0.99 6.86 -15.52
N VAL A 141 -0.36 7.87 -16.14
CA VAL A 141 -0.17 9.17 -15.51
C VAL A 141 -1.53 9.83 -15.33
N MET A 142 -1.99 9.95 -14.09
CA MET A 142 -3.15 10.78 -13.77
C MET A 142 -2.73 12.24 -13.86
N VAL A 143 -3.01 12.88 -14.99
CA VAL A 143 -2.85 14.33 -15.11
C VAL A 143 -4.06 14.99 -14.46
N PRO A 144 -3.89 15.81 -13.40
CA PRO A 144 -4.97 16.61 -12.86
C PRO A 144 -5.66 17.40 -13.97
N PRO A 145 -7.00 17.40 -14.06
CA PRO A 145 -7.72 18.15 -15.10
C PRO A 145 -7.33 19.63 -15.15
N GLU A 146 -6.96 20.22 -14.01
CA GLU A 146 -6.52 21.61 -13.90
C GLU A 146 -5.22 21.91 -14.66
N LEU A 147 -4.37 20.90 -14.92
CA LEU A 147 -3.13 21.06 -15.68
C LEU A 147 -3.30 20.86 -17.19
N LEU A 148 -4.53 20.56 -17.65
CA LEU A 148 -4.84 20.39 -19.07
C LEU A 148 -5.27 21.71 -19.75
N THR A 149 -5.39 22.82 -18.99
CA THR A 149 -5.62 24.15 -19.57
C THR A 149 -4.30 24.92 -19.68
N PRO A 150 -3.99 25.54 -20.85
CA PRO A 150 -2.75 26.29 -21.06
C PRO A 150 -2.50 27.42 -20.04
N ASP A 151 -3.57 28.02 -19.51
CA ASP A 151 -3.51 29.20 -18.66
C ASP A 151 -3.14 28.91 -17.19
N ALA A 152 -3.36 27.68 -16.70
CA ALA A 152 -3.09 27.31 -15.31
C ALA A 152 -1.58 27.22 -14.97
N ARG A 153 -0.71 27.11 -15.97
CA ARG A 153 0.75 27.05 -15.79
C ARG A 153 1.36 28.33 -15.23
N ILE A 154 0.77 29.49 -15.54
CA ILE A 154 1.35 30.80 -15.17
C ILE A 154 1.04 31.11 -13.70
N GLU A 155 -0.21 30.88 -13.27
CA GLU A 155 -0.70 31.15 -11.91
C GLU A 155 -0.01 30.27 -10.83
N GLN A 156 0.23 28.97 -11.10
CA GLN A 156 0.89 28.08 -10.13
C GLN A 156 2.36 28.44 -9.86
N SER A 157 3.07 29.03 -10.84
CA SER A 157 4.47 29.43 -10.64
C SER A 157 4.59 30.64 -9.69
N LEU A 158 3.59 31.51 -9.66
CA LEU A 158 3.55 32.71 -8.82
C LEU A 158 3.12 32.39 -7.38
N ALA A 159 2.22 31.43 -7.17
CA ALA A 159 1.78 31.02 -5.83
C ALA A 159 2.85 30.25 -5.04
N LYS A 160 3.69 29.45 -5.71
CA LYS A 160 4.71 28.59 -5.07
C LYS A 160 5.88 29.36 -4.43
N THR A 161 6.04 30.64 -4.73
CA THR A 161 7.14 31.47 -4.20
C THR A 161 6.84 32.07 -2.81
N ARG A 162 5.59 31.99 -2.31
CA ARG A 162 5.19 32.66 -1.05
C ARG A 162 4.99 31.77 0.19
N GLU A 163 5.01 30.44 0.06
CA GLU A 163 4.70 29.52 1.19
C GLU A 163 5.89 28.67 1.66
N ALA A 164 7.12 28.99 1.27
CA ALA A 164 8.31 28.24 1.68
C ALA A 164 8.96 28.71 3.00
N GLU A 165 8.36 29.67 3.71
CA GLU A 165 8.87 30.16 4.98
C GLU A 165 7.85 29.88 6.10
N SER A 166 8.26 29.07 7.07
CA SER A 166 7.55 28.77 8.33
C SER A 166 6.49 27.67 8.28
N ASN A 167 6.95 26.41 8.23
CA ASN A 167 6.29 25.35 9.01
C ASN A 167 7.34 24.36 9.55
N HIS A 168 7.75 24.60 10.80
CA HIS A 168 8.53 23.64 11.59
C HIS A 168 7.59 22.50 11.99
N ILE A 169 7.54 21.45 11.16
CA ILE A 169 6.71 20.27 11.42
C ILE A 169 7.32 19.51 12.60
N GLN A 170 6.63 19.57 13.75
CA GLN A 170 6.92 18.71 14.88
C GLN A 170 6.69 17.26 14.47
N ARG A 171 7.77 16.46 14.52
CA ARG A 171 7.68 15.01 14.32
C ARG A 171 6.81 14.41 15.43
N PRO A 172 5.77 13.62 15.10
CA PRO A 172 4.95 12.99 16.12
C PRO A 172 5.78 12.00 16.94
N VAL A 173 5.48 11.98 18.23
CA VAL A 173 6.20 11.18 19.22
C VAL A 173 5.62 9.77 19.22
N CYS A 174 6.51 8.80 19.04
CA CYS A 174 6.25 7.37 19.18
C CYS A 174 5.46 7.05 20.45
N GLY A 175 4.34 6.34 20.33
CA GLY A 175 3.55 5.84 21.46
C GLY A 175 2.29 6.62 21.83
N SER A 176 1.89 7.62 21.04
CA SER A 176 0.56 8.21 21.15
C SER A 176 -0.41 7.50 20.19
N ASN A 177 -1.53 7.01 20.72
CA ASN A 177 -2.65 6.46 19.94
C ASN A 177 -3.31 7.56 19.09
N LEU A 178 -2.60 8.08 18.10
CA LEU A 178 -3.11 9.07 17.16
C LEU A 178 -3.81 8.35 16.00
N PRO A 179 -4.95 8.87 15.53
CA PRO A 179 -5.65 8.32 14.38
C PRO A 179 -4.77 8.37 13.12
N ALA A 180 -4.95 7.38 12.25
CA ALA A 180 -4.18 7.20 11.01
C ALA A 180 -4.08 8.50 10.19
N PRO A 181 -2.87 8.90 9.74
CA PRO A 181 -2.70 10.09 8.92
C PRO A 181 -3.07 9.84 7.45
N THR A 182 -3.23 10.97 6.77
CA THR A 182 -4.01 11.21 5.57
C THR A 182 -3.28 10.80 4.27
N ARG A 183 -4.09 10.37 3.30
CA ARG A 183 -3.80 10.07 1.88
C ARG A 183 -2.64 10.89 1.27
N ALA A 184 -1.62 10.22 0.74
CA ALA A 184 -0.70 10.79 -0.23
C ALA A 184 -1.42 11.02 -1.59
N PRO A 185 -1.01 12.03 -2.38
CA PRO A 185 -1.65 12.44 -3.63
C PRO A 185 -1.59 11.40 -4.75
#